data_AF-A0A9D8PP56-F1
#
_entry.id   AF-A0A9D8PP56-F1
#
_cell.length_a   1.000
_cell.length_b   1.000
_cell.length_c   1.000
_cell.angle_alpha   90.00
_cell.angle_beta   90.00
_cell.angle_gamma   90.00
#
_symmetry.space_group_name_H-M   'P 1'
#
loop_
_entity.id
_entity.type
_entity.pdbx_description
1 polymer ?
#
loop_
_entity_poly.entity_id
_entity_poly.type
_entity_poly.pdbx_seq_one_letter_code
_entity_poly.pdbx_strand_id
1 'polypeptide(L)'
;MKKTRSFLIIFALSIYIAILINPLNAFAQNADDWFIKGFDSTDPKEEIKYYTKTIEIDPTYVQAYLYRGNAHQKLKMYKEAIYDYTKTLEHDTAYGFIDLAYDGLAWCHLYLGEYEKALDDINKALDYKPDFFTLLITRSNIYQAMGRYEEALTDLNKASAEDPGPGYSPIYYRAFYERGLLYKKMGKISKAVSDFKTACDMGGEEACEALKELNK
;
A
#
# COMPACT_ATOMS: atom_id res chain seq x y z
N MET A 1 49.97 54.91 13.29
CA MET A 1 48.89 54.51 12.35
C MET A 1 49.32 53.32 11.50
N LYS A 2 49.17 52.06 11.97
CA LYS A 2 49.53 50.85 11.17
C LYS A 2 48.82 49.56 11.62
N LYS A 3 47.61 49.63 12.20
CA LYS A 3 46.88 48.44 12.70
C LYS A 3 45.56 48.09 12.00
N THR A 4 45.11 48.85 11.01
CA THR A 4 43.81 48.63 10.35
C THR A 4 43.87 47.77 9.07
N ARG A 5 45.04 47.58 8.46
CA ARG A 5 45.16 46.79 7.21
C ARG A 5 45.11 45.27 7.41
N SER A 6 45.43 44.76 8.61
CA SER A 6 45.48 43.31 8.85
C SER A 6 44.10 42.68 9.10
N PHE A 7 43.11 43.47 9.53
CA PHE A 7 41.78 42.98 9.88
C PHE A 7 40.87 42.82 8.65
N LEU A 8 41.04 43.67 7.63
CA LEU A 8 40.29 43.58 6.37
C LEU A 8 40.65 42.34 5.53
N ILE A 9 41.88 41.84 5.63
CA ILE A 9 42.33 40.68 4.86
C ILE A 9 41.74 39.38 5.45
N ILE A 10 41.63 39.28 6.77
CA ILE A 10 41.06 38.10 7.46
C ILE A 10 39.54 38.00 7.18
N PHE A 11 38.83 39.14 7.18
CA PHE A 11 37.40 39.18 6.87
C PHE A 11 37.09 38.90 5.39
N ALA A 12 37.97 39.34 4.48
CA ALA A 12 37.85 39.01 3.06
C ALA A 12 38.10 37.52 2.78
N LEU A 13 39.05 36.88 3.49
CA LEU A 13 39.29 35.43 3.36
C LEU A 13 38.13 34.58 3.91
N SER A 14 37.48 34.98 5.01
CA SER A 14 36.33 34.23 5.55
C SER A 14 35.10 34.28 4.64
N ILE A 15 34.86 35.40 3.96
CA ILE A 15 33.78 35.53 2.97
C ILE A 15 34.13 34.76 1.69
N TYR A 16 35.40 34.74 1.28
CA TYR A 16 35.84 33.99 0.09
C TYR A 16 35.79 32.46 0.31
N ILE A 17 36.08 31.98 1.53
CA ILE A 17 35.91 30.56 1.91
C ILE A 17 34.41 30.19 1.93
N ALA A 18 33.52 31.07 2.39
CA ALA A 18 32.08 30.82 2.37
C ALA A 18 31.50 30.74 0.94
N ILE A 19 32.07 31.47 -0.02
CA ILE A 19 31.65 31.42 -1.44
C ILE A 19 32.21 30.17 -2.15
N LEU A 20 33.38 29.66 -1.75
CA LEU A 20 33.93 28.39 -2.25
C LEU A 20 33.28 27.14 -1.63
N ILE A 21 32.54 27.27 -0.53
CA ILE A 21 31.73 26.18 0.05
C ILE A 21 30.36 26.07 -0.64
N ASN A 22 29.98 27.00 -1.52
CA ASN A 22 28.65 26.99 -2.13
C ASN A 22 28.59 26.73 -3.66
N PRO A 23 29.23 25.65 -4.14
CA PRO A 23 28.64 24.78 -5.16
C PRO A 23 28.01 23.51 -4.55
N LEU A 24 27.99 23.36 -3.21
CA LEU A 24 27.50 22.17 -2.52
C LEU A 24 25.98 22.11 -2.33
N ASN A 25 25.23 23.10 -2.82
CA ASN A 25 23.77 23.05 -2.86
C ASN A 25 23.20 22.48 -4.18
N ALA A 26 24.06 21.99 -5.08
CA ALA A 26 23.64 21.32 -6.30
C ALA A 26 23.37 19.80 -6.14
N PHE A 27 23.59 19.23 -4.94
CA PHE A 27 23.41 17.79 -4.69
C PHE A 27 22.89 17.43 -3.28
N ALA A 28 22.25 18.36 -2.57
CA ALA A 28 21.47 17.96 -1.41
C ALA A 28 20.21 17.25 -1.92
N GLN A 29 20.31 15.93 -2.14
CA GLN A 29 19.13 15.11 -2.47
C GLN A 29 18.09 15.38 -1.39
N ASN A 30 16.95 15.91 -1.79
CA ASN A 30 15.85 16.17 -0.87
C ASN A 30 15.03 14.87 -0.68
N ALA A 31 14.08 14.88 0.24
CA ALA A 31 13.26 13.69 0.52
C ALA A 31 12.52 13.19 -0.74
N ASP A 32 12.04 14.10 -1.59
CA ASP A 32 11.31 13.77 -2.82
C ASP A 32 12.16 12.99 -3.83
N ASP A 33 13.44 13.35 -3.99
CA ASP A 33 14.35 12.64 -4.90
C ASP A 33 14.50 11.15 -4.51
N TRP A 34 14.57 10.87 -3.21
CA TRP A 34 14.62 9.49 -2.70
C TRP A 34 13.28 8.80 -2.80
N PHE A 35 12.19 9.53 -2.54
CA PHE A 35 10.85 8.99 -2.68
C PHE A 35 10.58 8.51 -4.11
N ILE A 36 10.93 9.32 -5.11
CA ILE A 36 10.76 8.97 -6.54
C ILE A 36 11.56 7.71 -6.89
N LYS A 37 12.81 7.59 -6.41
CA LYS A 37 13.59 6.35 -6.60
C LYS A 37 12.92 5.12 -5.97
N GLY A 38 12.30 5.30 -4.81
CA GLY A 38 11.48 4.28 -4.17
C GLY A 38 10.29 3.89 -5.03
N PHE A 39 9.59 4.88 -5.58
CA PHE A 39 8.41 4.68 -6.41
C PHE A 39 8.72 3.98 -7.75
N ASP A 40 9.83 4.34 -8.39
CA ASP A 40 10.26 3.75 -9.66
C ASP A 40 10.90 2.35 -9.51
N SER A 41 11.26 1.97 -8.28
CA SER A 41 11.86 0.67 -7.99
C SER A 41 10.82 -0.44 -8.08
N THR A 42 11.22 -1.58 -8.64
CA THR A 42 10.42 -2.82 -8.66
C THR A 42 10.90 -3.87 -7.66
N ASP A 43 12.09 -3.69 -7.06
CA ASP A 43 12.61 -4.55 -6.00
C ASP A 43 12.20 -3.99 -4.63
N PRO A 44 11.40 -4.73 -3.84
CA PRO A 44 10.98 -4.30 -2.50
C PRO A 44 12.13 -3.97 -1.56
N LYS A 45 13.31 -4.57 -1.73
CA LYS A 45 14.48 -4.26 -0.89
C LYS A 45 15.04 -2.87 -1.18
N GLU A 46 15.12 -2.50 -2.45
CA GLU A 46 15.52 -1.14 -2.85
C GLU A 46 14.42 -0.13 -2.53
N GLU A 47 13.14 -0.48 -2.67
CA GLU A 47 11.99 0.33 -2.20
C GLU A 47 12.19 0.70 -0.71
N ILE A 48 12.41 -0.29 0.16
CA ILE A 48 12.62 -0.08 1.60
C ILE A 48 13.80 0.87 1.87
N LYS A 49 14.92 0.67 1.16
CA LYS A 49 16.12 1.51 1.32
C LYS A 49 15.84 2.97 0.95
N TYR A 50 15.17 3.22 -0.18
CA TYR A 50 14.88 4.56 -0.64
C TYR A 50 13.83 5.28 0.20
N TYR A 51 12.76 4.58 0.61
CA TYR A 51 11.79 5.16 1.54
C TYR A 51 12.38 5.40 2.93
N THR A 52 13.31 4.55 3.38
CA THR A 52 14.05 4.81 4.62
C THR A 52 14.89 6.09 4.51
N LYS A 53 15.57 6.32 3.39
CA LYS A 53 16.29 7.58 3.15
C LYS A 53 15.36 8.78 3.11
N THR A 54 14.16 8.62 2.54
CA THR A 54 13.12 9.65 2.54
C THR A 54 12.74 10.03 3.98
N ILE A 55 12.47 9.04 4.82
CA ILE A 55 12.07 9.22 6.23
C ILE A 55 13.21 9.78 7.10
N GLU A 56 14.47 9.42 6.82
CA GLU A 56 15.64 10.01 7.50
C GLU A 56 15.78 11.51 7.23
N ILE A 57 15.36 11.97 6.04
CA ILE A 57 15.41 13.39 5.64
C ILE A 57 14.16 14.13 6.12
N ASP A 58 12.98 13.55 5.93
CA ASP A 58 11.70 14.06 6.40
C ASP A 58 10.94 12.98 7.18
N PRO A 59 11.03 12.98 8.51
CA PRO A 59 10.34 12.02 9.37
C PRO A 59 8.81 12.12 9.36
N THR A 60 8.23 13.14 8.71
CA THR A 60 6.78 13.35 8.60
C THR A 60 6.21 12.99 7.22
N TYR A 61 7.05 12.45 6.33
CA TYR A 61 6.66 12.07 4.97
C TYR A 61 5.71 10.86 4.97
N VAL A 62 4.41 11.12 5.04
CA VAL A 62 3.34 10.11 5.21
C VAL A 62 3.42 9.00 4.16
N GLN A 63 3.57 9.36 2.88
CA GLN A 63 3.63 8.37 1.80
C GLN A 63 4.83 7.42 1.93
N ALA A 64 5.97 7.90 2.44
CA ALA A 64 7.16 7.08 2.55
C ALA A 64 6.96 5.94 3.56
N TYR A 65 6.27 6.19 4.67
CA TYR A 65 5.85 5.12 5.59
C TYR A 65 4.88 4.17 4.91
N LEU A 66 3.82 4.68 4.27
CA LEU A 66 2.83 3.83 3.59
C LEU A 66 3.47 2.87 2.58
N TYR A 67 4.31 3.40 1.68
CA TYR A 67 4.93 2.60 0.64
C TYR A 67 6.06 1.70 1.17
N ARG A 68 6.78 2.10 2.23
CA ARG A 68 7.71 1.19 2.92
C ARG A 68 6.98 0.04 3.61
N GLY A 69 5.82 0.31 4.20
CA GLY A 69 4.92 -0.72 4.75
C GLY A 69 4.49 -1.73 3.68
N ASN A 70 4.08 -1.25 2.50
CA ASN A 70 3.77 -2.11 1.36
C ASN A 70 4.97 -2.96 0.93
N ALA A 71 6.17 -2.38 0.87
CA ALA A 71 7.38 -3.10 0.53
C ALA A 71 7.73 -4.19 1.58
N HIS A 72 7.60 -3.88 2.87
CA HIS A 72 7.73 -4.86 3.95
C HIS A 72 6.70 -5.99 3.82
N GLN A 73 5.44 -5.68 3.51
CA GLN A 73 4.39 -6.67 3.29
C GLN A 73 4.72 -7.60 2.12
N LYS A 74 5.21 -7.07 0.98
CA LYS A 74 5.68 -7.89 -0.17
C LYS A 74 6.78 -8.87 0.24
N LEU A 75 7.64 -8.49 1.20
CA LEU A 75 8.69 -9.34 1.77
C LEU A 75 8.23 -10.19 2.96
N LYS A 76 6.93 -10.17 3.30
CA LYS A 76 6.34 -10.88 4.44
C LYS A 76 6.89 -10.44 5.81
N MET A 77 7.45 -9.23 5.88
CA MET A 77 7.93 -8.57 7.10
C MET A 77 6.76 -7.85 7.79
N TYR A 78 5.79 -8.63 8.28
CA TYR A 78 4.50 -8.08 8.71
C TYR A 78 4.59 -7.17 9.94
N LYS A 79 5.57 -7.37 10.84
CA LYS A 79 5.73 -6.54 12.03
C LYS A 79 6.26 -5.15 11.68
N GLU A 80 7.22 -5.11 10.76
CA GLU A 80 7.78 -3.89 10.19
C GLU A 80 6.74 -3.13 9.36
N ALA A 81 5.93 -3.87 8.58
CA ALA A 81 4.81 -3.28 7.86
C ALA A 81 3.77 -2.65 8.81
N ILE A 82 3.40 -3.35 9.90
CA ILE A 82 2.49 -2.80 10.93
C ILE A 82 3.05 -1.52 11.54
N TYR A 83 4.34 -1.49 11.86
CA TYR A 83 5.00 -0.27 12.37
C TYR A 83 4.83 0.89 11.39
N ASP A 84 5.11 0.66 10.11
CA ASP A 84 5.02 1.69 9.10
C ASP A 84 3.59 2.16 8.82
N TYR A 85 2.61 1.26 8.74
CA TYR A 85 1.21 1.68 8.59
C TYR A 85 0.69 2.45 9.81
N THR A 86 1.15 2.09 11.02
CA THR A 86 0.85 2.86 12.23
C THR A 86 1.43 4.26 12.14
N LYS A 87 2.66 4.41 11.65
CA LYS A 87 3.30 5.72 11.42
C LYS A 87 2.57 6.53 10.34
N THR A 88 2.05 5.90 9.30
CA THR A 88 1.19 6.56 8.31
C THR A 88 -0.01 7.21 9.02
N LEU A 89 -0.72 6.48 9.88
CA LEU A 89 -1.88 7.00 10.61
C LEU A 89 -1.52 8.11 11.61
N GLU A 90 -0.34 8.05 12.23
CA GLU A 90 0.14 9.08 13.16
C GLU A 90 0.47 10.40 12.44
N HIS A 91 0.98 10.33 11.20
CA HIS A 91 1.42 11.50 10.43
C HIS A 91 0.36 12.02 9.43
N ASP A 92 -0.62 11.21 9.05
CA ASP A 92 -1.68 11.58 8.11
C ASP A 92 -2.75 12.49 8.74
N THR A 93 -2.37 13.74 8.95
CA THR A 93 -3.26 14.78 9.50
C THR A 93 -4.35 15.24 8.53
N ALA A 94 -4.19 14.95 7.23
CA ALA A 94 -5.14 15.31 6.18
C ALA A 94 -6.10 14.17 5.81
N TYR A 95 -5.96 13.01 6.46
CA TYR A 95 -6.83 11.84 6.26
C TYR A 95 -6.84 11.30 4.82
N GLY A 96 -5.74 11.51 4.08
CA GLY A 96 -5.63 11.12 2.67
C GLY A 96 -5.30 9.64 2.44
N PHE A 97 -4.79 8.95 3.46
CA PHE A 97 -4.24 7.60 3.39
C PHE A 97 -4.78 6.65 4.47
N ILE A 98 -5.74 7.08 5.29
CA ILE A 98 -6.28 6.27 6.38
C ILE A 98 -6.81 4.91 5.89
N ASP A 99 -7.62 4.90 4.82
CA ASP A 99 -8.22 3.66 4.33
C ASP A 99 -7.16 2.66 3.85
N LEU A 100 -6.12 3.17 3.18
CA LEU A 100 -4.99 2.36 2.71
C LEU A 100 -4.13 1.83 3.86
N ALA A 101 -3.89 2.65 4.88
CA ALA A 101 -3.12 2.23 6.06
C ALA A 101 -3.86 1.17 6.88
N TYR A 102 -5.17 1.33 7.09
CA TYR A 102 -5.98 0.32 7.77
C TYR A 102 -6.15 -0.96 6.95
N ASP A 103 -6.28 -0.90 5.62
CA ASP A 103 -6.26 -2.09 4.76
C ASP A 103 -4.91 -2.83 4.88
N GLY A 104 -3.79 -2.09 4.87
CA GLY A 104 -2.45 -2.66 5.08
C GLY A 104 -2.29 -3.35 6.43
N LEU A 105 -2.77 -2.73 7.51
CA LEU A 105 -2.82 -3.33 8.85
C LEU A 105 -3.67 -4.60 8.87
N ALA A 106 -4.86 -4.56 8.27
CA ALA A 106 -5.76 -5.69 8.21
C ALA A 106 -5.12 -6.90 7.52
N TRP A 107 -4.43 -6.68 6.40
CA TRP A 107 -3.67 -7.73 5.73
C TRP A 107 -2.54 -8.29 6.60
N CYS A 108 -1.78 -7.43 7.28
CA CYS A 108 -0.69 -7.89 8.15
C CYS A 108 -1.21 -8.74 9.32
N HIS A 109 -2.27 -8.28 9.99
CA HIS A 109 -2.91 -9.03 11.07
C HIS A 109 -3.53 -10.34 10.57
N LEU A 110 -4.13 -10.36 9.39
CA LEU A 110 -4.63 -11.58 8.74
C LEU A 110 -3.50 -12.61 8.55
N TYR A 111 -2.36 -12.19 8.00
CA TYR A 111 -1.22 -13.10 7.76
C TYR A 111 -0.52 -13.55 9.05
N LEU A 112 -0.64 -12.78 10.13
CA LEU A 112 -0.18 -13.18 11.47
C LEU A 112 -1.17 -14.08 12.22
N GLY A 113 -2.37 -14.31 11.66
CA GLY A 113 -3.42 -15.11 12.30
C GLY A 113 -4.24 -14.35 13.35
N GLU A 114 -4.11 -13.03 13.40
CA GLU A 114 -4.81 -12.15 14.34
C GLU A 114 -6.13 -11.64 13.74
N TYR A 115 -7.04 -12.56 13.43
CA TYR A 115 -8.22 -12.31 12.59
C TYR A 115 -9.16 -11.23 13.12
N GLU A 116 -9.37 -11.17 14.43
CA GLU A 116 -10.23 -10.19 15.09
C GLU A 116 -9.66 -8.79 14.96
N LYS A 117 -8.33 -8.62 15.11
CA LYS A 117 -7.68 -7.33 14.88
C LYS A 117 -7.76 -6.94 13.41
N ALA A 118 -7.54 -7.89 12.51
CA ALA A 118 -7.68 -7.66 11.07
C ALA A 118 -9.09 -7.17 10.73
N LEU A 119 -10.12 -7.77 11.34
CA LEU A 119 -11.51 -7.39 11.16
C LEU A 119 -11.79 -5.98 11.72
N ASP A 120 -11.24 -5.65 12.88
CA ASP A 120 -11.35 -4.31 13.46
C ASP A 120 -10.72 -3.25 12.55
N ASP A 121 -9.53 -3.51 12.01
CA ASP A 121 -8.82 -2.58 11.14
C ASP A 121 -9.53 -2.40 9.79
N ILE A 122 -9.99 -3.47 9.14
CA ILE A 122 -10.71 -3.32 7.87
C ILE A 122 -12.07 -2.63 8.05
N ASN A 123 -12.72 -2.80 9.21
CA ASN A 123 -13.95 -2.06 9.51
C ASN A 123 -13.68 -0.57 9.68
N LYS A 124 -12.56 -0.18 10.31
CA LYS A 124 -12.15 1.24 10.33
C LYS A 124 -11.93 1.78 8.94
N ALA A 125 -11.27 1.03 8.03
CA ALA A 125 -11.11 1.47 6.64
C ALA A 125 -12.47 1.68 5.95
N LEU A 126 -13.42 0.76 6.16
CA LEU A 126 -14.78 0.85 5.64
C LEU A 126 -15.61 1.98 6.27
N ASP A 127 -15.32 2.42 7.50
CA ASP A 127 -15.97 3.62 8.06
C ASP A 127 -15.65 4.89 7.23
N TYR A 128 -14.47 4.94 6.60
CA TYR A 128 -14.10 6.03 5.67
C TYR A 128 -14.60 5.79 4.24
N LYS A 129 -14.60 4.53 3.78
CA LYS A 129 -15.06 4.16 2.42
C LYS A 129 -16.00 2.93 2.44
N PRO A 130 -17.29 3.10 2.81
CA PRO A 130 -18.20 1.99 3.16
C PRO A 130 -18.49 0.96 2.07
N ASP A 131 -18.33 1.35 0.81
CA ASP A 131 -18.69 0.55 -0.36
C ASP A 131 -17.48 0.32 -1.28
N PHE A 132 -16.25 0.62 -0.82
CA PHE A 132 -15.09 0.44 -1.67
C PHE A 132 -14.78 -1.06 -1.84
N PHE A 133 -14.99 -1.55 -3.07
CA PHE A 133 -14.99 -2.98 -3.38
C PHE A 133 -13.70 -3.70 -2.94
N THR A 134 -12.53 -3.04 -3.02
CA THR A 134 -11.26 -3.62 -2.55
C THR A 134 -11.29 -3.93 -1.04
N LEU A 135 -11.84 -3.04 -0.21
CA LEU A 135 -11.93 -3.25 1.24
C LEU A 135 -12.95 -4.35 1.59
N LEU A 136 -14.06 -4.41 0.84
CA LEU A 136 -15.04 -5.49 0.97
C LEU A 136 -14.41 -6.85 0.61
N ILE A 137 -13.56 -6.91 -0.42
CA ILE A 137 -12.79 -8.11 -0.74
C ILE A 137 -11.83 -8.46 0.41
N THR A 138 -11.06 -7.51 0.94
CA THR A 138 -10.17 -7.76 2.09
C THR A 138 -10.95 -8.31 3.29
N ARG A 139 -12.08 -7.70 3.65
CA ARG A 139 -12.91 -8.18 4.77
C ARG A 139 -13.49 -9.56 4.50
N SER A 140 -13.87 -9.85 3.26
CA SER A 140 -14.31 -11.20 2.88
C SER A 140 -13.20 -12.24 3.08
N ASN A 141 -11.95 -11.90 2.79
CA ASN A 141 -10.81 -12.80 3.00
C ASN A 141 -10.56 -13.07 4.49
N ILE A 142 -10.74 -12.06 5.33
CA ILE A 142 -10.69 -12.20 6.79
C ILE A 142 -11.80 -13.13 7.26
N TYR A 143 -13.04 -12.91 6.84
CA TYR A 143 -14.16 -13.79 7.16
C TYR A 143 -13.93 -15.24 6.70
N GLN A 144 -13.38 -15.44 5.50
CA GLN A 144 -13.01 -16.77 5.01
C GLN A 144 -11.96 -17.46 5.89
N ALA A 145 -10.96 -16.73 6.39
CA ALA A 145 -9.96 -17.25 7.32
C ALA A 145 -10.58 -17.63 8.67
N MET A 146 -11.61 -16.91 9.11
CA MET A 146 -12.40 -17.23 10.31
C MET A 146 -13.44 -18.34 10.10
N GLY A 147 -13.61 -18.86 8.87
CA GLY A 147 -14.66 -19.83 8.54
C GLY A 147 -16.08 -19.25 8.39
N ARG A 148 -16.20 -17.92 8.36
CA ARG A 148 -17.46 -17.14 8.29
C ARG A 148 -17.87 -16.92 6.83
N TYR A 149 -18.23 -18.01 6.14
CA TYR A 149 -18.42 -18.00 4.68
C TYR A 149 -19.65 -17.22 4.22
N GLU A 150 -20.71 -17.17 5.01
CA GLU A 150 -21.92 -16.40 4.71
C GLU A 150 -21.66 -14.90 4.73
N GLU A 151 -20.91 -14.39 5.72
CA GLU A 151 -20.51 -12.99 5.76
C GLU A 151 -19.53 -12.64 4.64
N ALA A 152 -18.55 -13.51 4.36
CA ALA A 152 -17.65 -13.34 3.22
C ALA A 152 -18.42 -13.24 1.89
N LEU A 153 -19.41 -14.11 1.69
CA LEU A 153 -20.23 -14.10 0.48
C LEU A 153 -21.08 -12.82 0.37
N THR A 154 -21.54 -12.28 1.50
CA THR A 154 -22.29 -11.02 1.55
C THR A 154 -21.43 -9.86 1.05
N ASP A 155 -20.19 -9.74 1.55
CA ASP A 155 -19.25 -8.70 1.11
C ASP A 155 -18.88 -8.86 -0.37
N LEU A 156 -18.61 -10.09 -0.82
CA LEU A 156 -18.26 -10.36 -2.23
C LEU A 156 -19.42 -10.09 -3.19
N ASN A 157 -20.66 -10.35 -2.76
CA ASN A 157 -21.84 -9.97 -3.54
C ASN A 157 -21.92 -8.46 -3.71
N LYS A 158 -21.71 -7.71 -2.63
CA LYS A 158 -21.70 -6.24 -2.65
C LYS A 158 -20.57 -5.72 -3.54
N ALA A 159 -19.35 -6.23 -3.37
CA ALA A 159 -18.18 -5.86 -4.18
C ALA A 159 -18.37 -6.13 -5.68
N SER A 160 -19.10 -7.20 -6.05
CA SER A 160 -19.38 -7.55 -7.45
C SER A 160 -20.58 -6.84 -8.09
N ALA A 161 -21.36 -6.12 -7.28
CA ALA A 161 -22.57 -5.41 -7.71
C ALA A 161 -22.30 -3.94 -8.06
N GLU A 162 -21.17 -3.39 -7.60
CA GLU A 162 -20.74 -2.04 -7.95
C GLU A 162 -20.55 -1.94 -9.47
N ASP A 163 -21.15 -0.95 -10.14
CA ASP A 163 -20.88 -0.67 -11.56
C ASP A 163 -19.59 0.14 -11.65
N PRO A 164 -18.48 -0.42 -12.15
CA PRO A 164 -17.19 0.29 -12.24
C PRO A 164 -17.13 1.33 -13.35
N GLY A 165 -18.18 1.46 -14.17
CA GLY A 165 -18.28 2.45 -15.23
C GLY A 165 -17.26 2.25 -16.37
N PRO A 166 -17.37 3.01 -17.47
CA PRO A 166 -16.43 2.90 -18.58
C PRO A 166 -15.01 3.30 -18.17
N GLY A 167 -14.03 2.40 -18.37
CA GLY A 167 -12.62 2.60 -18.01
C GLY A 167 -12.13 1.77 -16.81
N TYR A 168 -12.88 0.74 -16.42
CA TYR A 168 -12.62 -0.23 -15.34
C TYR A 168 -11.15 -0.34 -14.90
N SER A 169 -10.94 -0.21 -13.59
CA SER A 169 -9.68 -0.62 -12.96
C SER A 169 -9.41 -2.10 -13.25
N PRO A 170 -8.18 -2.47 -13.68
CA PRO A 170 -7.80 -3.86 -13.96
C PRO A 170 -8.06 -4.84 -12.81
N ILE A 171 -8.36 -4.37 -11.60
CA ILE A 171 -8.55 -5.22 -10.41
C ILE A 171 -10.01 -5.57 -10.11
N TYR A 172 -11.00 -5.01 -10.83
CA TYR A 172 -12.42 -5.26 -10.51
C TYR A 172 -12.85 -6.72 -10.72
N TYR A 173 -12.23 -7.43 -11.67
CA TYR A 173 -12.48 -8.87 -11.86
C TYR A 173 -12.25 -9.68 -10.57
N ARG A 174 -11.43 -9.16 -9.63
CA ARG A 174 -11.07 -9.83 -8.39
C ARG A 174 -12.28 -10.11 -7.50
N ALA A 175 -13.33 -9.27 -7.52
CA ALA A 175 -14.56 -9.55 -6.77
C ALA A 175 -15.22 -10.86 -7.23
N PHE A 176 -15.34 -11.05 -8.55
CA PHE A 176 -15.86 -12.29 -9.13
C PHE A 176 -14.92 -13.46 -8.88
N TYR A 177 -13.61 -13.27 -9.06
CA TYR A 177 -12.63 -14.33 -8.82
C TYR A 177 -12.70 -14.87 -7.38
N GLU A 178 -12.66 -13.99 -6.39
CA GLU A 178 -12.72 -14.36 -4.97
C GLU A 178 -14.06 -15.02 -4.61
N ARG A 179 -15.18 -14.54 -5.18
CA ARG A 179 -16.48 -15.19 -5.00
C ARG A 179 -16.54 -16.58 -5.65
N GLY A 180 -15.91 -16.74 -6.80
CA GLY A 180 -15.73 -18.03 -7.46
C GLY A 180 -14.94 -19.02 -6.60
N LEU A 181 -13.83 -18.58 -6.01
CA LEU A 181 -13.04 -19.37 -5.06
C LEU A 181 -13.86 -19.79 -3.84
N LEU A 182 -14.63 -18.87 -3.26
CA LEU A 182 -15.51 -19.16 -2.14
C LEU A 182 -16.61 -20.16 -2.53
N TYR A 183 -17.27 -19.98 -3.67
CA TYR A 183 -18.27 -20.93 -4.16
C TYR A 183 -17.68 -22.32 -4.40
N LYS A 184 -16.46 -22.42 -4.94
CA LYS A 184 -15.75 -23.70 -5.08
C LYS A 184 -15.54 -24.35 -3.71
N LYS A 185 -15.08 -23.59 -2.71
CA LYS A 185 -14.89 -24.07 -1.32
C LYS A 185 -16.21 -24.54 -0.67
N MET A 186 -17.32 -23.88 -0.98
CA MET A 186 -18.67 -24.27 -0.54
C MET A 186 -19.30 -25.42 -1.35
N GLY A 187 -18.60 -26.00 -2.34
CA GLY A 187 -19.14 -27.04 -3.23
C GLY A 187 -20.17 -26.55 -4.26
N LYS A 188 -20.36 -25.24 -4.41
CA LYS A 188 -21.30 -24.61 -5.35
C LYS A 188 -20.65 -24.44 -6.74
N ILE A 189 -20.23 -25.56 -7.33
CA ILE A 189 -19.37 -25.58 -8.54
C ILE A 189 -19.95 -24.79 -9.72
N SER A 190 -21.25 -24.92 -10.01
CA SER A 190 -21.88 -24.16 -11.12
C SER A 190 -21.77 -22.64 -10.93
N LYS A 191 -21.89 -22.13 -9.70
CA LYS A 191 -21.71 -20.71 -9.42
C LYS A 191 -20.24 -20.29 -9.52
N ALA A 192 -19.33 -21.14 -9.05
CA ALA A 192 -17.89 -20.91 -9.18
C ALA A 192 -17.47 -20.77 -10.65
N VAL A 193 -17.94 -21.67 -11.53
CA VAL A 193 -17.70 -21.62 -12.97
C VAL A 193 -18.22 -20.33 -13.59
N SER A 194 -19.43 -19.89 -13.20
CA SER A 194 -20.00 -18.63 -13.68
C SER A 194 -19.11 -17.44 -13.31
N ASP A 195 -18.71 -17.36 -12.05
CA ASP A 195 -17.89 -16.24 -11.54
C ASP A 195 -16.47 -16.24 -12.15
N PHE A 196 -15.83 -17.40 -12.29
CA PHE A 196 -14.53 -17.48 -12.97
C PHE A 196 -14.61 -17.11 -14.44
N LYS A 197 -15.69 -17.49 -15.13
CA LYS A 197 -15.92 -17.06 -16.51
C LYS A 197 -16.04 -15.55 -16.58
N THR A 198 -16.85 -14.93 -15.72
CA THR A 198 -16.98 -13.47 -15.68
C THR A 198 -15.63 -12.80 -15.42
N ALA A 199 -14.90 -13.24 -14.40
CA ALA A 199 -13.58 -12.68 -14.10
C ALA A 199 -12.57 -12.85 -15.25
N CYS A 200 -12.57 -14.01 -15.92
CA CYS A 200 -11.72 -14.28 -17.09
C CYS A 200 -12.07 -13.38 -18.27
N ASP A 201 -13.37 -13.21 -18.58
CA ASP A 201 -13.86 -12.33 -19.65
C ASP A 201 -13.46 -10.86 -19.39
N MET A 202 -13.21 -10.49 -18.14
CA MET A 202 -12.72 -9.18 -17.71
C MET A 202 -11.19 -9.05 -17.67
N GLY A 203 -10.45 -10.08 -18.09
CA GLY A 203 -8.99 -10.08 -18.15
C GLY A 203 -8.26 -10.66 -16.93
N GLY A 204 -8.98 -11.30 -15.99
CA GLY A 204 -8.35 -12.03 -14.88
C GLY A 204 -7.74 -13.35 -15.34
N GLU A 205 -6.42 -13.37 -15.54
CA GLU A 205 -5.70 -14.57 -16.03
C GLU A 205 -5.85 -15.76 -15.08
N GLU A 206 -5.76 -15.52 -13.77
CA GLU A 206 -5.91 -16.55 -12.73
C GLU A 206 -7.33 -17.14 -12.72
N ALA A 207 -8.33 -16.34 -13.07
CA ALA A 207 -9.69 -16.83 -13.22
C ALA A 207 -9.84 -17.71 -14.46
N CYS A 208 -9.17 -17.37 -15.57
CA CYS A 208 -9.14 -18.21 -16.76
C CYS A 208 -8.47 -19.57 -16.48
N GLU A 209 -7.42 -19.59 -15.66
CA GLU A 209 -6.76 -20.82 -15.23
C GLU A 209 -7.68 -21.66 -14.33
N ALA A 210 -8.28 -21.05 -13.30
CA ALA A 210 -9.23 -21.71 -12.42
C ALA A 210 -10.43 -22.31 -13.17
N LEU A 211 -10.91 -21.62 -14.21
CA LEU A 211 -11.97 -22.12 -15.08
C LEU A 211 -11.54 -23.36 -15.88
N LYS A 212 -10.30 -23.39 -16.40
CA LYS A 212 -9.75 -24.56 -17.11
C LYS A 212 -9.63 -25.77 -16.19
N GLU A 213 -9.21 -25.56 -14.94
CA GLU A 213 -9.09 -26.65 -13.96
C GLU A 213 -10.42 -27.32 -13.62
N LEU A 214 -11.50 -26.55 -13.52
CA LEU A 214 -12.83 -27.09 -13.19
C LEU A 214 -13.49 -27.85 -14.36
N ASN A 215 -12.99 -27.67 -15.58
CA ASN A 215 -13.51 -28.33 -16.78
C ASN A 215 -12.72 -29.59 -17.18
N LYS A 216 -11.70 -29.98 -16.39
CA LYS A 216 -10.95 -31.24 -16.55
C LYS A 216 -11.59 -32.34 -15.72
#